data_AF-A0A8S9ZAZ3-F1
#
_entry.id   AF-A0A8S9ZAZ3-F1
#
_cell.length_a   1.000
_cell.length_b   1.000
_cell.length_c   1.000
_cell.angle_alpha   90.00
_cell.angle_beta   90.00
_cell.angle_gamma   90.00
#
_symmetry.space_group_name_H-M   'P 1'
#
loop_
_entity.id
_entity.type
_entity.pdbx_description
1 polymer ?
#
loop_
_entity_poly.entity_id
_entity_poly.type
_entity_poly.pdbx_seq_one_letter_code
_entity_poly.pdbx_strand_id
1 'polypeptide(L)'
;MLLNHVLGNVEYHKIVPKSVPLPLDHQKLENFEQRWKAKELRIGYNFDDGFIKPVPACVRAVERCDKELIYFPIPEPEKAASLFFKNILCDGGAYLNKTFSENPVDPFLKRFALLLKTFSAPNWQLLCAYVRTTNDVRQSQEQLDNYVLKFTELMMTAGLDLLIVPAFAFPAIPYNSCSDLSTAAFETGLYNMLDYSVGCLPVGKVTADDDKTLADETQWATDWNPLFKKIRAAAGNSKGLPINVQIVGLPFEDEKCLALMRILEKRIDDCQLE
;
A
#
# COMPACT_ATOMS: atom_id res chain seq x y z
N MET A 1 -4.55 -19.59 -14.61
CA MET A 1 -4.75 -18.36 -13.82
C MET A 1 -5.36 -17.30 -14.73
N LEU A 2 -6.19 -16.39 -14.20
CA LEU A 2 -6.81 -15.32 -15.01
C LEU A 2 -5.76 -14.45 -15.74
N LEU A 3 -4.59 -14.26 -15.13
CA LEU A 3 -3.46 -13.51 -15.71
C LEU A 3 -2.97 -14.06 -17.06
N ASN A 4 -3.11 -15.36 -17.34
CA ASN A 4 -2.69 -15.95 -18.62
C ASN A 4 -3.53 -15.48 -19.83
N HIS A 5 -4.69 -14.84 -19.58
CA HIS A 5 -5.46 -14.21 -20.64
C HIS A 5 -4.88 -12.85 -21.07
N VAL A 6 -3.95 -12.30 -20.28
CA VAL A 6 -3.35 -10.98 -20.48
C VAL A 6 -1.85 -11.11 -20.71
N LEU A 7 -1.13 -11.68 -19.74
CA LEU A 7 0.33 -11.81 -19.76
C LEU A 7 0.76 -12.86 -20.79
N GLY A 8 1.64 -12.46 -21.72
CA GLY A 8 2.13 -13.30 -22.81
C GLY A 8 1.06 -13.74 -23.83
N ASN A 9 -0.17 -13.25 -23.73
CA ASN A 9 -1.24 -13.59 -24.66
C ASN A 9 -1.08 -12.78 -25.96
N VAL A 10 -0.84 -13.48 -27.07
CA VAL A 10 -0.60 -12.87 -28.38
C VAL A 10 -1.82 -12.06 -28.87
N GLU A 11 -3.04 -12.55 -28.64
CA GLU A 11 -4.25 -11.83 -29.05
C GLU A 11 -4.49 -10.58 -28.22
N TYR A 12 -4.22 -10.64 -26.91
CA TYR A 12 -4.26 -9.46 -26.05
C TYR A 12 -3.22 -8.41 -26.48
N HIS A 13 -2.00 -8.84 -26.77
CA HIS A 13 -0.93 -7.92 -27.16
C HIS A 13 -1.22 -7.23 -28.51
N LYS A 14 -1.92 -7.88 -29.44
CA LYS A 14 -2.41 -7.23 -30.67
C LYS A 14 -3.37 -6.07 -30.37
N ILE A 15 -4.20 -6.21 -29.34
CA ILE A 15 -5.15 -5.17 -28.90
C ILE A 15 -4.42 -4.07 -28.11
N VAL A 16 -3.43 -4.45 -27.31
CA VAL A 16 -2.67 -3.56 -26.41
C VAL A 16 -1.17 -3.66 -26.70
N PRO A 17 -0.66 -3.10 -27.81
CA PRO A 17 0.72 -3.32 -28.27
C PRO A 17 1.80 -2.67 -27.39
N LYS A 18 1.41 -1.77 -26.48
CA LYS A 18 2.31 -1.19 -25.47
C LYS A 18 2.47 -2.05 -24.22
N SER A 19 1.67 -3.11 -24.07
CA SER A 19 1.84 -4.06 -22.96
C SER A 19 3.16 -4.80 -23.11
N VAL A 20 3.83 -5.08 -21.99
CA VAL A 20 5.07 -5.86 -21.99
C VAL A 20 4.70 -7.32 -22.34
N PRO A 21 5.26 -7.91 -23.41
CA PRO A 21 4.85 -9.24 -23.89
C PRO A 21 5.53 -10.38 -23.10
N LEU A 22 5.62 -10.26 -21.78
CA LEU A 22 6.17 -11.28 -20.90
C LEU A 22 5.05 -12.25 -20.48
N PRO A 23 5.21 -13.57 -20.73
CA PRO A 23 4.27 -14.57 -20.22
C PRO A 23 4.47 -14.80 -18.73
N LEU A 24 3.43 -15.32 -18.08
CA LEU A 24 3.53 -15.80 -16.71
C LEU A 24 4.51 -17.00 -16.64
N ASP A 25 5.54 -16.89 -15.81
CA ASP A 25 6.55 -17.93 -15.65
C ASP A 25 6.15 -18.97 -14.59
N HIS A 26 5.57 -20.08 -15.05
CA HIS A 26 5.19 -21.19 -14.18
C HIS A 26 6.38 -21.86 -13.48
N GLN A 27 7.57 -21.85 -14.08
CA GLN A 27 8.76 -22.42 -13.46
C GLN A 27 9.23 -21.56 -12.28
N LYS A 28 9.14 -20.24 -12.42
CA LYS A 28 9.45 -19.30 -11.34
C LYS A 28 8.52 -19.45 -10.14
N LEU A 29 7.23 -19.68 -10.37
CA LEU A 29 6.25 -20.05 -9.33
C LEU A 29 6.68 -21.32 -8.57
N GLU A 30 6.95 -22.41 -9.31
CA GLU A 30 7.31 -23.71 -8.72
C GLU A 30 8.65 -23.65 -7.97
N ASN A 31 9.65 -22.99 -8.53
CA ASN A 31 10.96 -22.78 -7.89
C ASN A 31 10.82 -22.01 -6.58
N PHE A 32 9.95 -20.99 -6.53
CA PHE A 32 9.69 -20.25 -5.30
C PHE A 32 9.07 -21.15 -4.22
N GLU A 33 8.06 -21.95 -4.57
CA GLU A 33 7.44 -22.90 -3.64
C GLU A 33 8.44 -23.96 -3.12
N GLN A 34 9.38 -24.40 -3.95
CA GLN A 34 10.45 -25.32 -3.54
C GLN A 34 11.42 -24.67 -2.56
N ARG A 35 11.90 -23.44 -2.86
CA ARG A 35 12.77 -22.67 -1.97
C ARG A 35 12.09 -22.36 -0.63
N TRP A 36 10.78 -22.12 -0.63
CA TRP A 36 9.99 -21.99 0.61
C TRP A 36 10.08 -23.25 1.47
N LYS A 37 9.83 -24.42 0.90
CA LYS A 37 9.91 -25.70 1.62
C LYS A 37 11.31 -26.00 2.15
N ALA A 38 12.34 -25.57 1.42
CA ALA A 38 13.74 -25.68 1.83
C ALA A 38 14.17 -24.63 2.87
N LYS A 39 13.30 -23.69 3.25
CA LYS A 39 13.61 -22.54 4.12
C LYS A 39 14.74 -21.65 3.60
N GLU A 40 14.78 -21.45 2.28
CA GLU A 40 15.82 -20.67 1.58
C GLU A 40 15.35 -19.27 1.15
N LEU A 41 14.12 -18.90 1.54
CA LEU A 41 13.55 -17.60 1.21
C LEU A 41 13.81 -16.57 2.31
N ARG A 42 14.06 -15.34 1.88
CA ARG A 42 14.24 -14.19 2.77
C ARG A 42 13.06 -13.25 2.59
N ILE A 43 12.06 -13.39 3.46
CA ILE A 43 10.86 -12.57 3.40
C ILE A 43 11.01 -11.41 4.39
N GLY A 44 10.97 -10.20 3.85
CA GLY A 44 10.99 -8.98 4.65
C GLY A 44 9.63 -8.70 5.27
N TYR A 45 9.60 -7.89 6.32
CA TYR A 45 8.36 -7.28 6.80
C TYR A 45 8.54 -5.84 7.28
N ASN A 46 7.44 -5.11 7.25
CA ASN A 46 7.28 -3.87 8.00
C ASN A 46 5.87 -3.82 8.60
N PHE A 47 5.71 -3.16 9.74
CA PHE A 47 4.42 -2.92 10.38
C PHE A 47 3.83 -1.56 10.06
N ASP A 48 4.63 -0.57 9.66
CA ASP A 48 4.24 0.83 9.51
C ASP A 48 5.03 1.45 8.35
N ASP A 49 4.32 2.15 7.45
CA ASP A 49 4.94 2.88 6.35
C ASP A 49 5.76 4.10 6.81
N GLY A 50 5.69 4.44 8.11
CA GLY A 50 6.38 5.55 8.75
C GLY A 50 5.70 6.91 8.54
N PHE A 51 4.52 6.91 7.93
CA PHE A 51 3.71 8.09 7.64
C PHE A 51 2.32 7.99 8.28
N ILE A 52 1.61 6.87 8.11
CA ILE A 52 0.33 6.58 8.75
C ILE A 52 0.45 5.35 9.65
N LYS A 53 0.47 5.61 10.96
CA LYS A 53 0.40 4.57 11.99
C LYS A 53 -0.82 3.64 11.76
N PRO A 54 -0.60 2.34 11.50
CA PRO A 54 -1.70 1.40 11.32
C PRO A 54 -2.40 1.07 12.64
N VAL A 55 -3.65 0.61 12.54
CA VAL A 55 -4.42 0.12 13.68
C VAL A 55 -3.94 -1.27 14.11
N PRO A 56 -4.14 -1.67 15.38
CA PRO A 56 -3.64 -2.94 15.91
C PRO A 56 -3.99 -4.16 15.07
N ALA A 57 -5.20 -4.23 14.53
CA ALA A 57 -5.63 -5.35 13.70
C ALA A 57 -4.80 -5.51 12.42
N CYS A 58 -4.35 -4.40 11.82
CA CYS A 58 -3.52 -4.40 10.61
C CYS A 58 -2.07 -4.79 10.92
N VAL A 59 -1.53 -4.36 12.07
CA VAL A 59 -0.22 -4.83 12.55
C VAL A 59 -0.24 -6.34 12.79
N ARG A 60 -1.28 -6.82 13.49
CA ARG A 60 -1.49 -8.24 13.77
C ARG A 60 -1.65 -9.07 12.49
N ALA A 61 -2.16 -8.48 11.40
CA ALA A 61 -2.26 -9.16 10.11
C ALA A 61 -0.87 -9.62 9.62
N VAL A 62 0.14 -8.75 9.74
CA VAL A 62 1.53 -9.07 9.35
C VAL A 62 2.13 -10.11 10.30
N GLU A 63 1.94 -9.96 11.61
CA GLU A 63 2.43 -10.91 12.64
C GLU A 63 1.92 -12.34 12.44
N ARG A 64 0.75 -12.51 11.82
CA ARG A 64 0.16 -13.82 11.52
C ARG A 64 0.80 -14.53 10.32
N CYS A 65 1.50 -13.81 9.45
CA CYS A 65 1.99 -14.37 8.19
C CYS A 65 3.18 -15.31 8.40
N ASP A 66 4.18 -14.88 9.19
CA ASP A 66 5.26 -15.76 9.63
C ASP A 66 6.02 -15.20 10.84
N LYS A 67 6.72 -16.09 11.55
CA LYS A 67 7.61 -15.75 12.67
C LYS A 67 9.06 -15.51 12.23
N GLU A 68 9.47 -16.06 11.09
CA GLU A 68 10.85 -15.98 10.55
C GLU A 68 11.01 -14.82 9.53
N LEU A 69 10.34 -13.67 9.76
CA LEU A 69 10.40 -12.51 8.87
C LEU A 69 11.59 -11.58 9.22
N ILE A 70 12.17 -10.95 8.20
CA ILE A 70 13.31 -10.03 8.34
C ILE A 70 12.79 -8.59 8.38
N TYR A 71 13.08 -7.84 9.45
CA TYR A 71 12.64 -6.45 9.52
C TYR A 71 13.27 -5.61 8.40
N PHE A 72 12.44 -4.90 7.63
CA PHE A 72 12.87 -4.02 6.55
C PHE A 72 12.24 -2.62 6.71
N PRO A 73 13.01 -1.60 7.14
CA PRO A 73 12.49 -0.25 7.32
C PRO A 73 12.24 0.44 5.97
N ILE A 74 11.11 1.14 5.85
CA ILE A 74 10.85 2.01 4.70
C ILE A 74 11.84 3.19 4.72
N PRO A 75 12.65 3.40 3.66
CA PRO A 75 13.65 4.46 3.65
C PRO A 75 12.98 5.83 3.49
N GLU A 76 13.35 6.80 4.34
CA GLU A 76 12.89 8.21 4.25
C GLU A 76 11.35 8.35 4.02
N PRO A 77 10.49 7.85 4.92
CA PRO A 77 9.04 7.72 4.68
C PRO A 77 8.34 9.06 4.42
N GLU A 78 8.72 10.14 5.11
CA GLU A 78 8.17 11.48 4.86
C GLU A 78 8.49 12.00 3.45
N LYS A 79 9.70 11.71 2.95
CA LYS A 79 10.11 12.06 1.59
C LYS A 79 9.35 11.24 0.57
N ALA A 80 9.18 9.94 0.82
CA ALA A 80 8.40 9.05 -0.03
C ALA A 80 6.94 9.54 -0.16
N ALA A 81 6.31 9.90 0.96
CA ALA A 81 4.97 10.48 0.99
C ALA A 81 4.90 11.80 0.20
N SER A 82 5.91 12.68 0.36
CA SER A 82 5.98 13.91 -0.43
C SER A 82 6.09 13.64 -1.94
N LEU A 83 6.97 12.73 -2.36
CA LEU A 83 7.12 12.35 -3.78
C LEU A 83 5.83 11.76 -4.35
N PHE A 84 5.15 10.91 -3.59
CA PHE A 84 3.87 10.32 -3.98
C PHE A 84 2.81 11.41 -4.22
N PHE A 85 2.60 12.32 -3.26
CA PHE A 85 1.58 13.36 -3.41
C PHE A 85 1.95 14.40 -4.49
N LYS A 86 3.23 14.72 -4.68
CA LYS A 86 3.70 15.56 -5.80
C LYS A 86 3.41 14.91 -7.16
N ASN A 87 3.55 13.58 -7.27
CA ASN A 87 3.29 12.87 -8.51
C ASN A 87 1.78 12.86 -8.85
N ILE A 88 0.92 12.71 -7.84
CA ILE A 88 -0.55 12.79 -8.03
C ILE A 88 -0.99 14.21 -8.39
N LEU A 89 -0.41 15.22 -7.75
CA LEU A 89 -0.76 16.64 -7.91
C LEU A 89 0.36 17.41 -8.64
N CYS A 90 0.83 16.89 -9.78
CA CYS A 90 1.97 17.43 -10.52
C CYS A 90 1.74 18.83 -11.11
N ASP A 91 0.49 19.29 -11.16
CA ASP A 91 0.07 20.65 -11.54
C ASP A 91 -0.52 21.42 -10.34
N GLY A 92 -0.22 20.96 -9.13
CA GLY A 92 -0.81 21.46 -7.90
C GLY A 92 -2.31 21.12 -7.74
N GLY A 93 -2.84 20.20 -8.54
CA GLY A 93 -4.25 19.82 -8.48
C GLY A 93 -5.17 20.74 -9.29
N ALA A 94 -4.62 21.61 -10.15
CA ALA A 94 -5.41 22.47 -11.03
C ALA A 94 -6.36 21.66 -11.93
N TYR A 95 -5.87 20.55 -12.50
CA TYR A 95 -6.64 19.63 -13.32
C TYR A 95 -7.79 18.97 -12.56
N LEU A 96 -7.52 18.44 -11.35
CA LEU A 96 -8.57 17.85 -10.51
C LEU A 96 -9.60 18.89 -10.07
N ASN A 97 -9.15 20.08 -9.66
CA ASN A 97 -10.04 21.16 -9.26
C ASN A 97 -10.96 21.59 -10.42
N LYS A 98 -10.41 21.76 -11.62
CA LYS A 98 -11.21 22.02 -12.83
C LYS A 98 -12.26 20.91 -13.03
N THR A 99 -11.83 19.65 -12.99
CA THR A 99 -12.71 18.49 -13.15
C THR A 99 -13.87 18.50 -12.15
N PHE A 100 -13.62 18.75 -10.87
CA PHE A 100 -14.68 18.85 -9.84
C PHE A 100 -15.55 20.10 -9.97
N SER A 101 -15.05 21.18 -10.59
CA SER A 101 -15.85 22.40 -10.82
C SER A 101 -16.84 22.25 -11.98
N GLU A 102 -16.52 21.42 -12.96
CA GLU A 102 -17.32 21.20 -14.17
C GLU A 102 -18.31 20.04 -14.03
N ASN A 103 -18.25 19.26 -12.93
CA ASN A 103 -19.04 18.05 -12.75
C ASN A 103 -19.73 17.99 -11.38
N PRO A 104 -20.85 17.26 -11.23
CA PRO A 104 -21.44 16.97 -9.93
C PRO A 104 -20.42 16.27 -9.02
N VAL A 105 -20.21 16.82 -7.83
CA VAL A 105 -19.34 16.22 -6.81
C VAL A 105 -20.17 15.36 -5.87
N ASP A 106 -19.80 14.08 -5.77
CA ASP A 106 -20.40 13.15 -4.81
C ASP A 106 -20.34 13.74 -3.38
N PRO A 107 -21.42 13.64 -2.58
CA PRO A 107 -21.44 14.14 -1.20
C PRO A 107 -20.25 13.71 -0.35
N PHE A 108 -19.74 12.49 -0.53
CA PHE A 108 -18.61 11.94 0.22
C PHE A 108 -17.26 12.41 -0.29
N LEU A 109 -17.18 13.12 -1.43
CA LEU A 109 -15.95 13.71 -1.96
C LEU A 109 -15.91 15.24 -1.81
N LYS A 110 -16.99 15.86 -1.34
CA LYS A 110 -17.10 17.33 -1.23
C LYS A 110 -15.96 17.94 -0.41
N ARG A 111 -15.57 17.32 0.70
CA ARG A 111 -14.46 17.82 1.52
C ARG A 111 -13.13 17.75 0.78
N PHE A 112 -12.86 16.64 0.10
CA PHE A 112 -11.66 16.49 -0.73
C PHE A 112 -11.62 17.53 -1.85
N ALA A 113 -12.72 17.70 -2.59
CA ALA A 113 -12.84 18.71 -3.62
C ALA A 113 -12.71 20.15 -3.09
N LEU A 114 -13.19 20.42 -1.87
CA LEU A 114 -12.99 21.70 -1.19
C LEU A 114 -11.51 21.93 -0.83
N LEU A 115 -10.83 20.91 -0.31
CA LEU A 115 -9.42 21.00 0.07
C LEU A 115 -8.51 21.27 -1.14
N LEU A 116 -8.84 20.74 -2.32
CA LEU A 116 -8.15 21.05 -3.58
C LEU A 116 -8.27 22.53 -3.99
N LYS A 117 -9.34 23.24 -3.56
CA LYS A 117 -9.54 24.67 -3.84
C LYS A 117 -8.77 25.56 -2.87
N THR A 118 -8.56 25.09 -1.64
CA THR A 118 -7.88 25.84 -0.59
C THR A 118 -6.40 25.44 -0.51
N PHE A 119 -5.58 26.01 -1.40
CA PHE A 119 -4.11 25.88 -1.38
C PHE A 119 -3.43 26.41 -0.10
N SER A 120 -4.20 27.11 0.74
CA SER A 120 -3.73 27.88 1.89
C SER A 120 -4.09 27.28 3.25
N ALA A 121 -4.72 26.10 3.30
CA ALA A 121 -5.00 25.43 4.57
C ALA A 121 -3.75 24.64 5.04
N PRO A 122 -3.40 24.67 6.35
CA PRO A 122 -2.30 23.90 6.92
C PRO A 122 -2.72 22.43 7.04
N ASN A 123 -2.89 21.77 5.90
CA ASN A 123 -3.01 20.34 5.83
C ASN A 123 -1.66 19.83 5.33
N TRP A 124 -0.91 19.18 6.22
CA TRP A 124 0.43 18.62 5.96
C TRP A 124 0.54 17.88 4.61
N GLN A 125 -0.55 17.23 4.23
CA GLN A 125 -0.75 16.49 2.97
C GLN A 125 -0.61 17.37 1.71
N LEU A 126 -1.14 18.59 1.73
CA LEU A 126 -1.06 19.56 0.62
C LEU A 126 0.30 20.29 0.59
N LEU A 127 0.96 20.43 1.75
CA LEU A 127 2.33 20.93 1.84
C LEU A 127 3.33 19.94 1.22
N CYS A 128 3.10 18.63 1.43
CA CYS A 128 3.89 17.56 0.82
C CYS A 128 3.82 17.52 -0.71
N ALA A 129 2.76 18.07 -1.32
CA ALA A 129 2.42 17.94 -2.75
C ALA A 129 2.78 19.16 -3.62
N TYR A 130 3.55 20.11 -3.10
CA TYR A 130 3.71 21.42 -3.73
C TYR A 130 4.56 21.35 -5.01
N VAL A 131 3.89 21.45 -6.16
CA VAL A 131 4.47 21.56 -7.50
C VAL A 131 3.75 22.70 -8.23
N ARG A 132 4.47 23.70 -8.74
CA ARG A 132 3.85 24.85 -9.45
C ARG A 132 4.39 25.07 -10.84
N THR A 133 5.64 24.72 -11.08
CA THR A 133 6.32 24.98 -12.34
C THR A 133 6.76 23.69 -13.00
N THR A 134 6.99 23.75 -14.31
CA THR A 134 7.58 22.64 -15.05
C THR A 134 8.99 22.28 -14.55
N ASN A 135 9.70 23.23 -13.93
CA ASN A 135 10.96 22.97 -13.26
C ASN A 135 10.76 22.12 -11.99
N ASP A 136 9.75 22.44 -11.18
CA ASP A 136 9.42 21.66 -9.97
C ASP A 136 9.02 20.23 -10.34
N VAL A 137 8.28 20.04 -11.44
CA VAL A 137 7.94 18.71 -11.97
C VAL A 137 9.21 17.92 -12.31
N ARG A 138 10.16 18.53 -13.04
CA ARG A 138 11.42 17.87 -13.40
C ARG A 138 12.24 17.47 -12.19
N GLN A 139 12.37 18.36 -11.22
CA GLN A 139 13.10 18.08 -9.97
C GLN A 139 12.41 16.99 -9.15
N SER A 140 11.08 17.00 -9.09
CA SER A 140 10.31 15.98 -8.37
C SER A 140 10.43 14.61 -9.05
N GLN A 141 10.43 14.57 -10.39
CA GLN A 141 10.66 13.34 -11.15
C GLN A 141 12.07 12.79 -10.91
N GLU A 142 13.11 13.63 -10.98
CA GLU A 142 14.48 13.20 -10.68
C GLU A 142 14.61 12.65 -9.25
N GLN A 143 14.00 13.31 -8.27
CA GLN A 143 14.00 12.83 -6.88
C GLN A 143 13.24 11.51 -6.72
N LEU A 144 12.14 11.33 -7.47
CA LEU A 144 11.38 10.09 -7.52
C LEU A 144 12.22 8.97 -8.11
N ASP A 145 12.83 9.17 -9.27
CA ASP A 145 13.66 8.15 -9.95
C ASP A 145 14.81 7.70 -9.03
N ASN A 146 15.48 8.66 -8.37
CA ASN A 146 16.53 8.36 -7.39
C ASN A 146 15.99 7.59 -6.18
N TYR A 147 14.77 7.89 -5.73
CA TYR A 147 14.14 7.18 -4.61
C TYR A 147 13.79 5.74 -5.00
N VAL A 148 13.24 5.51 -6.19
CA VAL A 148 12.94 4.16 -6.71
C VAL A 148 14.20 3.32 -6.80
N LEU A 149 15.29 3.88 -7.35
CA LEU A 149 16.60 3.22 -7.40
C LEU A 149 17.09 2.86 -6.00
N LYS A 150 17.09 3.82 -5.07
CA LYS A 150 17.52 3.60 -3.69
C LYS A 150 16.71 2.50 -3.00
N PHE A 151 15.38 2.51 -3.14
CA PHE A 151 14.53 1.50 -2.51
C PHE A 151 14.84 0.11 -3.09
N THR A 152 14.96 0.01 -4.42
CA THR A 152 15.31 -1.22 -5.14
C THR A 152 16.65 -1.77 -4.65
N GLU A 153 17.68 -0.93 -4.60
CA GLU A 153 19.02 -1.29 -4.14
C GLU A 153 19.04 -1.77 -2.69
N LEU A 154 18.27 -1.14 -1.79
CA LEU A 154 18.17 -1.55 -0.40
C LEU A 154 17.50 -2.93 -0.26
N MET A 155 16.41 -3.17 -0.99
CA MET A 155 15.73 -4.48 -0.97
C MET A 155 16.62 -5.59 -1.55
N MET A 156 17.33 -5.31 -2.65
CA MET A 156 18.29 -6.23 -3.27
C MET A 156 19.50 -6.51 -2.37
N THR A 157 20.06 -5.48 -1.73
CA THR A 157 21.22 -5.61 -0.82
C THR A 157 20.86 -6.38 0.44
N ALA A 158 19.63 -6.20 0.94
CA ALA A 158 19.08 -7.02 2.02
C ALA A 158 18.78 -8.46 1.59
N GLY A 159 18.92 -8.79 0.31
CA GLY A 159 18.68 -10.11 -0.27
C GLY A 159 17.25 -10.57 -0.09
N LEU A 160 16.28 -9.65 -0.07
CA LEU A 160 14.87 -9.99 0.14
C LEU A 160 14.27 -10.54 -1.14
N ASP A 161 13.55 -11.65 -1.02
CA ASP A 161 12.77 -12.21 -2.13
C ASP A 161 11.45 -11.46 -2.29
N LEU A 162 10.79 -11.11 -1.19
CA LEU A 162 9.53 -10.37 -1.09
C LEU A 162 9.46 -9.59 0.23
N LEU A 163 8.51 -8.67 0.35
CA LEU A 163 8.19 -7.89 1.54
C LEU A 163 6.71 -8.06 1.90
N ILE A 164 6.40 -8.32 3.17
CA ILE A 164 5.03 -8.35 3.71
C ILE A 164 4.77 -7.09 4.52
N VAL A 165 3.71 -6.36 4.20
CA VAL A 165 3.29 -5.16 4.93
C VAL A 165 1.78 -5.18 5.16
N PRO A 166 1.22 -4.33 6.03
CA PRO A 166 -0.23 -4.18 6.12
C PRO A 166 -0.82 -3.84 4.76
N ALA A 167 -2.01 -4.35 4.43
CA ALA A 167 -2.64 -3.96 3.16
C ALA A 167 -3.17 -2.53 3.15
N PHE A 168 -3.48 -2.01 4.34
CA PHE A 168 -3.91 -0.66 4.59
C PHE A 168 -3.74 -0.33 6.07
N ALA A 169 -3.71 0.96 6.41
CA ALA A 169 -3.59 1.39 7.80
C ALA A 169 -4.78 0.98 8.69
N PHE A 170 -5.93 0.62 8.11
CA PHE A 170 -7.15 0.24 8.84
C PHE A 170 -8.03 -0.72 8.02
N PRO A 171 -8.90 -1.53 8.68
CA PRO A 171 -9.92 -2.32 8.01
C PRO A 171 -10.98 -1.42 7.36
N ALA A 172 -11.99 -2.01 6.71
CA ALA A 172 -13.05 -1.23 6.06
C ALA A 172 -13.70 -0.24 7.05
N ILE A 173 -13.75 1.03 6.64
CA ILE A 173 -14.33 2.15 7.40
C ILE A 173 -15.72 2.51 6.88
N PRO A 174 -16.54 3.26 7.65
CA PRO A 174 -17.77 3.83 7.14
C PRO A 174 -17.55 4.68 5.89
N TYR A 175 -18.41 4.52 4.88
CA TYR A 175 -18.30 5.16 3.56
C TYR A 175 -18.19 6.70 3.63
N ASN A 176 -18.76 7.32 4.65
CA ASN A 176 -18.74 8.77 4.86
C ASN A 176 -17.42 9.30 5.46
N SER A 177 -16.49 8.40 5.84
CA SER A 177 -15.22 8.75 6.48
C SER A 177 -14.06 8.81 5.46
N CYS A 178 -14.25 8.32 4.23
CA CYS A 178 -13.17 8.20 3.25
C CYS A 178 -12.50 9.56 2.90
N SER A 179 -13.27 10.63 2.70
CA SER A 179 -12.69 11.95 2.36
C SER A 179 -11.83 12.56 3.46
N ASP A 180 -12.00 12.09 4.69
CA ASP A 180 -11.29 12.59 5.86
C ASP A 180 -9.95 11.89 6.07
N LEU A 181 -9.76 10.74 5.42
CA LEU A 181 -8.64 9.82 5.61
C LEU A 181 -7.87 9.56 4.31
N SER A 182 -7.95 10.48 3.32
CA SER A 182 -7.18 10.39 2.07
C SER A 182 -5.68 10.25 2.29
N THR A 183 -5.19 10.72 3.45
CA THR A 183 -4.06 10.18 4.23
C THR A 183 -3.50 8.84 3.78
N ALA A 184 -4.32 7.85 4.09
CA ALA A 184 -3.95 6.46 4.07
C ALA A 184 -3.73 5.94 2.66
N ALA A 185 -4.05 6.71 1.61
CA ALA A 185 -3.73 6.34 0.24
C ALA A 185 -2.23 6.12 0.01
N PHE A 186 -1.35 6.72 0.85
CA PHE A 186 0.09 6.51 0.75
C PHE A 186 0.51 5.05 1.01
N GLU A 187 -0.13 4.32 1.93
CA GLU A 187 0.22 2.92 2.25
C GLU A 187 0.27 2.04 0.98
N THR A 188 -0.81 2.10 0.18
CA THR A 188 -0.87 1.41 -1.11
C THR A 188 -0.16 2.18 -2.22
N GLY A 189 -0.17 3.51 -2.13
CA GLY A 189 0.35 4.44 -3.12
C GLY A 189 1.88 4.38 -3.25
N LEU A 190 2.58 4.03 -2.18
CA LEU A 190 4.02 3.82 -2.17
C LEU A 190 4.44 2.82 -3.25
N TYR A 191 3.76 1.67 -3.32
CA TYR A 191 4.13 0.63 -4.28
C TYR A 191 3.66 0.90 -5.71
N ASN A 192 2.59 1.70 -5.87
CA ASN A 192 2.22 2.26 -7.17
C ASN A 192 3.31 3.23 -7.67
N MET A 193 3.84 4.06 -6.77
CA MET A 193 4.91 5.02 -7.09
C MET A 193 6.23 4.33 -7.43
N LEU A 194 6.53 3.19 -6.78
CA LEU A 194 7.71 2.38 -7.04
C LEU A 194 7.59 1.49 -8.29
N ASP A 195 6.38 1.31 -8.84
CA ASP A 195 6.07 0.37 -9.92
C ASP A 195 6.44 -1.08 -9.59
N TYR A 196 6.06 -1.52 -8.38
CA TYR A 196 6.37 -2.85 -7.85
C TYR A 196 5.20 -3.82 -8.04
N SER A 197 5.50 -5.12 -8.17
CA SER A 197 4.48 -6.16 -8.22
C SER A 197 3.88 -6.35 -6.81
N VAL A 198 2.56 -6.17 -6.66
CA VAL A 198 1.88 -6.31 -5.36
C VAL A 198 0.65 -7.20 -5.44
N GLY A 199 0.56 -8.16 -4.53
CA GLY A 199 -0.64 -8.94 -4.26
C GLY A 199 -1.26 -8.58 -2.91
N CYS A 200 -2.57 -8.69 -2.76
CA CYS A 200 -3.26 -8.47 -1.49
C CYS A 200 -3.99 -9.74 -1.07
N LEU A 201 -3.76 -10.20 0.16
CA LEU A 201 -4.28 -11.46 0.69
C LEU A 201 -5.00 -11.24 2.02
N PRO A 202 -6.24 -11.73 2.20
CA PRO A 202 -6.90 -11.79 3.50
C PRO A 202 -6.21 -12.79 4.44
N VAL A 203 -5.94 -12.39 5.67
CA VAL A 203 -5.20 -13.22 6.64
C VAL A 203 -5.90 -13.42 7.99
N GLY A 204 -7.12 -12.89 8.10
CA GLY A 204 -7.96 -13.09 9.26
C GLY A 204 -9.06 -12.04 9.37
N LYS A 205 -9.57 -11.89 10.59
CA LYS A 205 -10.59 -10.90 10.94
C LYS A 205 -10.15 -10.08 12.14
N VAL A 206 -10.68 -8.87 12.27
CA VAL A 206 -10.55 -8.03 13.46
C VAL A 206 -11.14 -8.77 14.67
N THR A 207 -10.43 -8.74 15.79
CA THR A 207 -10.84 -9.32 17.08
C THR A 207 -11.35 -8.25 18.04
N ALA A 208 -12.02 -8.68 19.12
CA ALA A 208 -12.45 -7.75 20.16
C ALA A 208 -11.28 -7.09 20.90
N ASP A 209 -10.13 -7.75 20.97
CA ASP A 209 -8.95 -7.19 21.64
C ASP A 209 -8.27 -6.14 20.77
N ASP A 210 -8.27 -6.28 19.43
CA ASP A 210 -7.82 -5.21 18.54
C ASP A 210 -8.61 -3.92 18.73
N ASP A 211 -9.95 -4.02 18.83
CA ASP A 211 -10.83 -2.88 19.07
C ASP A 211 -10.55 -2.23 20.44
N LYS A 212 -10.26 -3.02 21.49
CA LYS A 212 -9.89 -2.52 22.81
C LYS A 212 -8.54 -1.81 22.79
N THR A 213 -7.52 -2.41 22.17
CA THR A 213 -6.19 -1.81 22.02
C THR A 213 -6.25 -0.52 21.23
N LEU A 214 -7.07 -0.46 20.17
CA LEU A 214 -7.27 0.76 19.38
C LEU A 214 -7.93 1.89 20.19
N ALA A 215 -8.85 1.54 21.09
CA ALA A 215 -9.54 2.49 21.97
C ALA A 215 -8.67 3.00 23.13
N ASP A 216 -7.64 2.24 23.52
CA ASP A 216 -6.74 2.57 24.63
C ASP A 216 -5.64 3.54 24.19
N GLU A 217 -5.67 4.78 24.68
CA GLU A 217 -4.67 5.82 24.37
C GLU A 217 -3.24 5.42 24.81
N THR A 218 -3.10 4.51 25.79
CA THR A 218 -1.78 4.04 26.26
C THR A 218 -1.17 2.99 25.34
N GLN A 219 -1.99 2.23 24.62
CA GLN A 219 -1.54 1.18 23.70
C GLN A 219 -1.48 1.68 22.26
N TRP A 220 -2.44 2.51 21.85
CA TRP A 220 -2.45 3.17 20.55
C TRP A 220 -2.63 4.67 20.74
N ALA A 221 -1.54 5.38 21.06
CA ALA A 221 -1.56 6.82 21.21
C ALA A 221 -1.91 7.54 19.90
N THR A 222 -2.77 8.55 19.99
CA THR A 222 -3.06 9.52 18.93
C THR A 222 -2.11 10.70 18.96
N ASP A 223 -1.43 10.94 20.07
CA ASP A 223 -0.51 12.07 20.28
C ASP A 223 -1.14 13.42 19.92
N TRP A 224 -2.43 13.57 20.21
CA TRP A 224 -3.24 14.75 19.85
C TRP A 224 -3.40 15.01 18.35
N ASN A 225 -2.92 14.11 17.49
CA ASN A 225 -3.05 14.20 16.05
C ASN A 225 -4.52 14.02 15.61
N PRO A 226 -5.14 15.04 14.98
CA PRO A 226 -6.53 14.95 14.54
C PRO A 226 -6.79 13.83 13.54
N LEU A 227 -5.80 13.47 12.71
CA LEU A 227 -5.92 12.37 11.76
C LEU A 227 -6.04 11.03 12.49
N PHE A 228 -5.18 10.78 13.47
CA PHE A 228 -5.22 9.53 14.25
C PHE A 228 -6.50 9.42 15.08
N LYS A 229 -7.03 10.53 15.60
CA LYS A 229 -8.35 10.52 16.26
C LYS A 229 -9.48 10.11 15.32
N LYS A 230 -9.43 10.58 14.06
CA LYS A 230 -10.40 10.17 13.02
C LYS A 230 -10.23 8.72 12.61
N ILE A 231 -8.98 8.24 12.45
CA ILE A 231 -8.70 6.83 12.16
C ILE A 231 -9.27 5.96 13.27
N ARG A 232 -8.99 6.26 14.55
CA ARG A 232 -9.55 5.52 15.69
C ARG A 232 -11.08 5.50 15.66
N ALA A 233 -11.71 6.65 15.44
CA ALA A 233 -13.16 6.76 15.40
C ALA A 233 -13.78 5.96 14.23
N ALA A 234 -13.13 5.94 13.07
CA ALA A 234 -13.63 5.27 11.87
C ALA A 234 -13.37 3.76 11.86
N ALA A 235 -12.23 3.33 12.40
CA ALA A 235 -11.80 1.93 12.42
C ALA A 235 -12.23 1.16 13.69
N GLY A 236 -12.74 1.86 14.71
CA GLY A 236 -13.23 1.23 15.94
C GLY A 236 -14.54 0.46 15.74
N ASN A 237 -14.77 -0.54 16.59
CA ASN A 237 -15.90 -1.46 16.52
C ASN A 237 -15.94 -2.23 15.19
N SER A 238 -14.77 -2.63 14.69
CA SER A 238 -14.61 -3.32 13.41
C SER A 238 -14.48 -4.83 13.55
N LYS A 239 -14.67 -5.40 14.75
CA LYS A 239 -14.67 -6.85 14.99
C LYS A 239 -15.42 -7.62 13.90
N GLY A 240 -14.75 -8.64 13.35
CA GLY A 240 -15.28 -9.52 12.33
C GLY A 240 -15.04 -9.07 10.89
N LEU A 241 -14.61 -7.82 10.66
CA LEU A 241 -14.18 -7.37 9.34
C LEU A 241 -12.88 -8.05 8.92
N PRO A 242 -12.67 -8.30 7.61
CA PRO A 242 -11.44 -8.91 7.13
C PRO A 242 -10.24 -7.97 7.33
N ILE A 243 -9.09 -8.57 7.64
CA ILE A 243 -7.79 -7.92 7.65
C ILE A 243 -6.87 -8.59 6.63
N ASN A 244 -6.10 -7.78 5.93
CA ASN A 244 -5.32 -8.22 4.78
C ASN A 244 -3.87 -7.75 4.91
N VAL A 245 -2.97 -8.40 4.19
CA VAL A 245 -1.59 -7.98 3.98
C VAL A 245 -1.31 -7.74 2.50
N GLN A 246 -0.35 -6.86 2.21
CA GLN A 246 0.26 -6.72 0.90
C GLN A 246 1.53 -7.59 0.82
N ILE A 247 1.65 -8.31 -0.28
CA ILE A 247 2.83 -9.08 -0.67
C ILE A 247 3.50 -8.30 -1.80
N VAL A 248 4.66 -7.74 -1.51
CA VAL A 248 5.37 -6.81 -2.38
C VAL A 248 6.63 -7.48 -2.93
N GLY A 249 6.75 -7.50 -4.26
CA GLY A 249 7.92 -7.93 -4.99
C GLY A 249 8.52 -6.80 -5.81
N LEU A 250 9.78 -6.98 -6.23
CA LEU A 250 10.43 -6.09 -7.20
C LEU A 250 9.65 -6.09 -8.54
N PRO A 251 9.95 -5.15 -9.47
CA PRO A 251 9.28 -5.13 -10.76
C PRO A 251 9.37 -6.48 -11.49
N PHE A 252 8.26 -6.91 -12.09
CA PHE A 252 8.12 -8.19 -12.81
C PHE A 252 8.30 -9.44 -11.93
N GLU A 253 7.99 -9.35 -10.63
CA GLU A 253 8.02 -10.48 -9.68
C GLU A 253 6.64 -11.00 -9.30
N ASP A 254 5.64 -10.79 -10.15
CA ASP A 254 4.25 -11.22 -9.98
C ASP A 254 4.12 -12.70 -9.63
N GLU A 255 4.92 -13.57 -10.25
CA GLU A 255 4.97 -14.99 -9.93
C GLU A 255 5.35 -15.25 -8.46
N LYS A 256 6.35 -14.55 -7.95
CA LYS A 256 6.79 -14.73 -6.55
C LYS A 256 5.69 -14.28 -5.60
N CYS A 257 5.07 -13.13 -5.87
CA CYS A 257 3.93 -12.63 -5.09
C CYS A 257 2.79 -13.65 -5.06
N LEU A 258 2.40 -14.19 -6.22
CA LEU A 258 1.35 -15.21 -6.32
C LEU A 258 1.71 -16.52 -5.59
N ALA A 259 2.97 -16.97 -5.67
CA ALA A 259 3.43 -18.16 -4.96
C ALA A 259 3.32 -17.97 -3.43
N LEU A 260 3.81 -16.85 -2.90
CA LEU A 260 3.72 -16.59 -1.47
C LEU A 260 2.27 -16.41 -1.02
N MET A 261 1.43 -15.73 -1.80
CA MET A 261 -0.01 -15.63 -1.50
C MET A 261 -0.66 -17.02 -1.37
N ARG A 262 -0.39 -17.94 -2.30
CA ARG A 262 -0.90 -19.32 -2.25
C ARG A 262 -0.40 -20.09 -1.03
N ILE A 263 0.88 -19.91 -0.68
CA ILE A 263 1.48 -20.56 0.50
C ILE A 263 0.80 -20.08 1.78
N LEU A 264 0.64 -18.76 1.92
CA LEU A 264 0.01 -18.16 3.10
C LEU A 264 -1.47 -18.50 3.19
N GLU A 265 -2.21 -18.47 2.08
CA GLU A 265 -3.63 -18.86 2.03
C GLU A 265 -3.84 -20.27 2.60
N LYS A 266 -3.06 -21.26 2.11
CA LYS A 266 -3.12 -22.64 2.63
C LYS A 266 -2.80 -22.72 4.12
N ARG A 267 -1.73 -22.06 4.57
CA ARG A 267 -1.34 -22.05 5.99
C ARG A 267 -2.44 -21.46 6.87
N ILE A 268 -3.11 -20.42 6.40
CA ILE A 268 -4.14 -19.71 7.15
C ILE A 268 -5.43 -20.53 7.23
N ASP A 269 -5.78 -21.24 6.16
CA ASP A 269 -6.89 -22.18 6.14
C ASP A 269 -6.64 -23.35 7.11
N ASP A 270 -5.43 -23.92 7.09
CA ASP A 270 -5.04 -25.00 8.01
C ASP A 270 -5.12 -24.54 9.48
N CYS A 271 -4.63 -23.34 9.80
CA CYS A 271 -4.71 -22.77 11.16
C CYS A 271 -6.13 -22.36 11.59
N GLN A 272 -7.11 -22.29 10.69
CA GLN A 272 -8.52 -22.04 11.04
C GLN A 272 -9.29 -23.34 11.32
N LEU A 273 -8.72 -24.49 10.96
CA LEU A 273 -9.30 -25.82 11.19
C LEU A 273 -8.87 -26.45 12.53
N GLU A 274 -7.87 -25.87 13.20
CA GLU A 274 -7.42 -26.20 14.57
C GLU A 274 -8.11 -25.35 15.64
#